data_AF-A0A496N9D9-F1
#
_entry.id   AF-A0A496N9D9-F1
#
_cell.length_a   1.000
_cell.length_b   1.000
_cell.length_c   1.000
_cell.angle_alpha   90.00
_cell.angle_beta   90.00
_cell.angle_gamma   90.00
#
_symmetry.space_group_name_H-M   'P 1'
#
loop_
_entity.id
_entity.type
_entity.pdbx_description
1 polymer ?
#
loop_
_entity_poly.entity_id
_entity_poly.type
_entity_poly.pdbx_seq_one_letter_code
_entity_poly.pdbx_strand_id
1 'polypeptide(L)'
;MPNNKKSNSVTSTSNDNVATSSAVKTAYDKGVEAKTAADNAQHSANDGINRANNAQSSANAANNNANGRVSKSGDTMTGSLAITGSQSGGFASGLMLKNKAGGQNTSVFVDFYQTDNIPRASMWMRDAGNNSTQIEFLNTPEGANWDIDSRQTVFKITSSGNLWSKAFGWLHDYFMKRSDFIHTWYPNHYNGTTVYKIRHLNLMITVMYATGDKELILPEIYDGHFGVWATDRGTGKISVNSNYPVGNNRVRVGGRGDTAVAVLVIGYKNV
;
A
#
# COMPACT_ATOMS: atom_id res chain seq x y z
N MET A 1 -63.49 68.36 57.45
CA MET A 1 -64.32 67.62 56.46
C MET A 1 -65.32 66.74 57.18
N PRO A 2 -66.61 66.75 56.79
CA PRO A 2 -67.61 65.86 57.36
C PRO A 2 -67.31 64.40 57.00
N ASN A 3 -67.60 63.45 57.90
CA ASN A 3 -67.22 62.03 57.75
C ASN A 3 -67.87 61.35 56.54
N ASN A 4 -69.05 61.81 56.10
CA ASN A 4 -69.74 61.33 54.89
C ASN A 4 -69.02 61.70 53.58
N LYS A 5 -68.00 62.57 53.63
CA LYS A 5 -67.16 62.95 52.48
C LYS A 5 -65.80 62.26 52.49
N LYS A 6 -65.51 61.37 53.47
CA LYS A 6 -64.28 60.57 53.52
C LYS A 6 -64.51 59.19 52.92
N SER A 7 -63.58 58.71 52.09
CA SER A 7 -63.66 57.40 51.45
C SER A 7 -62.45 56.53 51.79
N ASN A 8 -62.73 55.28 52.18
CA ASN A 8 -61.70 54.24 52.35
C ASN A 8 -61.48 53.41 51.06
N SER A 9 -62.24 53.67 49.99
CA SER A 9 -62.10 52.94 48.72
C SER A 9 -60.90 53.45 47.90
N VAL A 10 -60.07 52.53 47.40
CA VAL A 10 -58.91 52.81 46.52
C VAL A 10 -59.25 52.77 45.03
N THR A 11 -60.53 52.60 44.69
CA THR A 11 -61.03 52.56 43.30
C THR A 11 -62.16 53.56 43.06
N SER A 12 -62.42 54.47 44.01
CA SER A 12 -63.47 55.47 43.88
C SER A 12 -63.12 56.49 42.78
N THR A 13 -64.09 56.79 41.92
CA THR A 13 -63.99 57.82 40.88
C THR A 13 -64.72 59.11 41.26
N SER A 14 -65.17 59.25 42.52
CA SER A 14 -65.90 60.42 42.99
C SER A 14 -65.00 61.64 43.08
N ASN A 15 -65.39 62.75 42.47
CA ASN A 15 -64.70 64.04 42.57
C ASN A 15 -65.04 64.80 43.87
N ASP A 16 -66.04 64.33 44.63
CA ASP A 16 -66.59 65.02 45.80
C ASP A 16 -66.05 64.47 47.13
N ASN A 17 -65.48 63.27 47.12
CA ASN A 17 -65.00 62.56 48.30
C ASN A 17 -63.47 62.61 48.40
N VAL A 18 -62.96 62.70 49.63
CA VAL A 18 -61.53 62.75 49.92
C VAL A 18 -61.04 61.41 50.47
N ALA A 19 -59.90 60.93 49.97
CA ALA A 19 -59.29 59.68 50.43
C ALA A 19 -58.83 59.78 51.89
N THR A 20 -59.06 58.72 52.68
CA THR A 20 -58.46 58.61 54.01
C THR A 20 -56.98 58.18 53.92
N SER A 21 -56.22 58.43 54.98
CA SER A 21 -54.84 57.92 55.11
C SER A 21 -54.76 56.39 54.99
N SER A 22 -55.81 55.67 55.42
CA SER A 22 -55.91 54.23 55.25
C SER A 22 -56.01 53.83 53.76
N ALA A 23 -56.82 54.52 52.96
CA ALA A 23 -56.91 54.27 51.52
C ALA A 23 -55.57 54.58 50.82
N VAL A 24 -54.93 55.70 51.19
CA VAL A 24 -53.61 56.07 50.65
C VAL A 24 -52.55 55.02 50.99
N LYS A 25 -52.52 54.53 52.25
CA LYS A 25 -51.60 53.47 52.67
C LYS A 25 -51.84 52.17 51.88
N THR A 26 -53.10 51.74 51.74
CA THR A 26 -53.44 50.55 50.96
C THR A 26 -53.01 50.69 49.49
N ALA A 27 -53.19 51.86 48.89
CA ALA A 27 -52.74 52.10 47.51
C ALA A 27 -51.21 52.08 47.39
N TYR A 28 -50.50 52.68 48.36
CA TYR A 28 -49.04 52.64 48.43
C TYR A 28 -48.51 51.20 48.55
N ASP A 29 -49.05 50.42 49.48
CA ASP A 29 -48.63 49.03 49.71
C ASP A 29 -48.85 48.17 48.44
N LYS A 30 -49.99 48.33 47.76
CA LYS A 30 -50.23 47.70 46.45
C LYS A 30 -49.23 48.13 45.38
N GLY A 31 -48.82 49.39 45.38
CA GLY A 31 -47.78 49.90 44.48
C GLY A 31 -46.42 49.28 44.75
N VAL A 32 -46.06 49.07 46.02
CA VAL A 32 -44.83 48.38 46.43
C VAL A 32 -44.85 46.90 46.03
N GLU A 33 -45.97 46.21 46.26
CA GLU A 33 -46.16 44.82 45.81
C GLU A 33 -46.05 44.70 44.29
N ALA A 34 -46.71 45.59 43.54
CA ALA A 34 -46.64 45.63 42.08
C ALA A 34 -45.23 45.87 41.57
N LYS A 35 -44.49 46.81 42.19
CA LYS A 35 -43.08 47.06 41.86
C LYS A 35 -42.24 45.82 42.12
N THR A 36 -42.42 45.19 43.28
CA THR A 36 -41.68 43.98 43.66
C THR A 36 -41.96 42.82 42.69
N ALA A 37 -43.22 42.63 42.29
CA ALA A 37 -43.60 41.62 41.30
C ALA A 37 -42.98 41.91 39.92
N ALA A 38 -42.96 43.17 39.49
CA ALA A 38 -42.34 43.58 38.23
C ALA A 38 -40.81 43.35 38.26
N ASP A 39 -40.14 43.72 39.35
CA ASP A 39 -38.70 43.52 39.54
C ASP A 39 -38.37 42.01 39.50
N ASN A 40 -39.15 41.15 40.14
CA ASN A 40 -38.96 39.69 40.11
C ASN A 40 -39.18 39.07 38.73
N ALA A 41 -40.16 39.57 37.97
CA ALA A 41 -40.42 39.13 36.60
C ALA A 41 -39.25 39.51 35.68
N GLN A 42 -38.69 40.71 35.84
CA GLN A 42 -37.52 41.16 35.08
C GLN A 42 -36.27 40.30 35.39
N HIS A 43 -36.02 39.99 36.66
CA HIS A 43 -34.90 39.09 37.04
C HIS A 43 -35.06 37.70 36.42
N SER A 44 -36.27 37.11 36.47
CA SER A 44 -36.53 35.79 35.89
C SER A 44 -36.34 35.78 34.37
N ALA A 45 -36.74 36.85 33.68
CA ALA A 45 -36.52 37.00 32.25
C ALA A 45 -35.02 37.12 31.91
N ASN A 46 -34.27 37.93 32.68
CA ASN A 46 -32.82 38.05 32.53
C ASN A 46 -32.10 36.70 32.74
N ASP A 47 -32.50 35.94 33.75
CA ASP A 47 -31.98 34.59 33.99
C ASP A 47 -32.28 33.65 32.82
N GLY A 48 -33.49 33.72 32.25
CA GLY A 48 -33.88 32.96 31.07
C GLY A 48 -33.01 33.28 29.85
N ILE A 49 -32.76 34.56 29.60
CA ILE A 49 -31.87 35.04 28.51
C ILE A 49 -30.44 34.53 28.73
N ASN A 50 -29.92 34.65 29.95
CA ASN A 50 -28.57 34.18 30.28
C ASN A 50 -28.43 32.67 30.06
N ARG A 51 -29.42 31.87 30.49
CA ARG A 51 -29.44 30.42 30.23
C ARG A 51 -29.48 30.09 28.74
N ALA A 52 -30.27 30.83 27.95
CA ALA A 52 -30.33 30.65 26.50
C ALA A 52 -28.98 30.99 25.82
N ASN A 53 -28.35 32.10 26.20
CA ASN A 53 -27.04 32.49 25.68
C ASN A 53 -25.95 31.46 26.02
N ASN A 54 -25.97 30.92 27.24
CA ASN A 54 -25.04 29.87 27.66
C ASN A 54 -25.27 28.55 26.88
N ALA A 55 -26.53 28.18 26.66
CA ALA A 55 -26.87 27.01 25.85
C ALA A 55 -26.42 27.17 24.39
N GLN A 56 -26.65 28.34 23.79
CA GLN A 56 -26.20 28.65 22.43
C GLN A 56 -24.67 28.61 22.31
N SER A 57 -23.96 29.18 23.27
CA SER A 57 -22.49 29.16 23.30
C SER A 57 -21.94 27.73 23.40
N SER A 58 -22.58 26.88 24.21
CA SER A 58 -22.21 25.48 24.36
C SER A 58 -22.46 24.67 23.09
N ALA A 59 -23.59 24.91 22.41
CA ALA A 59 -23.89 24.30 21.12
C ALA A 59 -22.87 24.70 20.03
N ASN A 60 -22.50 25.99 20.00
CA ASN A 60 -21.47 26.48 19.08
C ASN A 60 -20.11 25.84 19.36
N ALA A 61 -19.71 25.71 20.63
CA ALA A 61 -18.47 25.03 21.00
C ALA A 61 -18.45 23.55 20.57
N ALA A 62 -19.57 22.84 20.76
CA ALA A 62 -19.71 21.45 20.32
C ALA A 62 -19.62 21.31 18.78
N ASN A 63 -20.29 22.20 18.04
CA ASN A 63 -20.21 22.23 16.58
C ASN A 63 -18.79 22.51 16.08
N ASN A 64 -18.09 23.46 16.70
CA ASN A 64 -16.71 23.78 16.34
C ASN A 64 -15.76 22.63 16.64
N ASN A 65 -15.92 21.96 17.78
CA ASN A 65 -15.14 20.76 18.12
C ASN A 65 -15.39 19.64 17.09
N ALA A 66 -16.64 19.35 16.77
CA ALA A 66 -16.99 18.33 15.78
C ALA A 66 -16.40 18.62 14.40
N ASN A 67 -16.44 19.89 13.96
CA ASN A 67 -15.83 20.33 12.71
C ASN A 67 -14.29 20.31 12.73
N GLY A 68 -13.67 20.32 13.92
CA GLY A 68 -12.22 20.36 14.11
C GLY A 68 -11.53 19.01 14.31
N ARG A 69 -12.25 17.92 14.65
CA ARG A 69 -11.61 16.63 14.99
C ARG A 69 -10.88 15.92 13.86
N VAL A 70 -11.24 16.21 12.60
CA VAL A 70 -10.44 15.88 11.41
C VAL A 70 -10.74 16.96 10.39
N SER A 71 -9.80 17.89 10.18
CA SER A 71 -10.01 18.98 9.22
C SER A 71 -10.22 18.45 7.80
N LYS A 72 -11.08 19.12 7.03
CA LYS A 72 -11.27 18.87 5.59
C LYS A 72 -10.02 19.16 4.76
N SER A 73 -9.04 19.86 5.34
CA SER A 73 -7.73 20.15 4.73
C SER A 73 -6.61 19.24 5.22
N GLY A 74 -6.90 18.24 6.07
CA GLY A 74 -5.92 17.32 6.66
C GLY A 74 -5.55 17.65 8.12
N ASP A 75 -5.00 16.66 8.81
CA ASP A 75 -4.59 16.73 10.21
C ASP A 75 -3.32 15.88 10.44
N THR A 76 -2.58 16.12 11.52
CA THR A 76 -1.39 15.35 11.90
C THR A 76 -1.70 14.45 13.09
N MET A 77 -1.57 13.14 12.92
CA MET A 77 -1.67 12.18 14.02
C MET A 77 -0.28 11.93 14.61
N THR A 78 -0.16 12.05 15.93
CA THR A 78 1.02 11.57 16.66
C THR A 78 0.72 10.18 17.24
N GLY A 79 1.60 9.20 17.00
CA GLY A 79 1.43 7.81 17.42
C GLY A 79 0.99 6.88 16.29
N SER A 80 0.70 5.62 16.63
CA SER A 80 0.35 4.58 15.65
C SER A 80 -1.10 4.67 15.20
N LEU A 81 -1.33 4.54 13.88
CA LEU A 81 -2.67 4.32 13.31
C LEU A 81 -2.89 2.83 13.07
N ALA A 82 -3.94 2.26 13.69
CA ALA A 82 -4.38 0.89 13.44
C ALA A 82 -5.71 0.87 12.68
N ILE A 83 -5.79 0.09 11.60
CA ILE A 83 -7.02 -0.17 10.84
C ILE A 83 -7.35 -1.65 10.99
N THR A 84 -8.41 -1.96 11.73
CA THR A 84 -8.77 -3.34 12.08
C THR A 84 -10.10 -3.73 11.45
N GLY A 85 -10.11 -4.81 10.66
CA GLY A 85 -11.33 -5.43 10.15
C GLY A 85 -11.93 -6.41 11.16
N SER A 86 -13.25 -6.47 11.24
CA SER A 86 -13.99 -7.36 12.14
C SER A 86 -14.88 -8.38 11.42
N GLN A 87 -14.90 -8.38 10.08
CA GLN A 87 -15.75 -9.25 9.27
C GLN A 87 -14.91 -10.18 8.38
N SER A 88 -15.42 -11.40 8.17
CA SER A 88 -14.83 -12.38 7.26
C SER A 88 -15.24 -12.09 5.81
N GLY A 89 -14.26 -12.18 4.90
CA GLY A 89 -14.48 -12.01 3.45
C GLY A 89 -14.02 -10.66 2.89
N GLY A 90 -12.95 -10.66 2.10
CA GLY A 90 -12.55 -9.55 1.23
C GLY A 90 -11.87 -8.35 1.90
N PHE A 91 -11.98 -7.19 1.23
CA PHE A 91 -11.47 -5.88 1.68
C PHE A 91 -12.32 -5.30 2.82
N ALA A 92 -12.35 -5.97 3.97
CA ALA A 92 -13.23 -5.59 5.09
C ALA A 92 -12.89 -4.22 5.70
N SER A 93 -11.61 -3.88 5.84
CA SER A 93 -11.13 -2.58 6.30
C SER A 93 -9.74 -2.31 5.72
N GLY A 94 -9.47 -1.08 5.30
CA GLY A 94 -8.18 -0.71 4.70
C GLY A 94 -7.99 0.80 4.55
N LEU A 95 -6.74 1.21 4.31
CA LEU A 95 -6.40 2.59 4.00
C LEU A 95 -6.68 2.87 2.53
N MET A 96 -7.60 3.78 2.25
CA MET A 96 -7.93 4.20 0.89
C MET A 96 -7.22 5.51 0.55
N LEU A 97 -6.23 5.43 -0.36
CA LEU A 97 -5.54 6.58 -0.92
C LEU A 97 -6.04 6.78 -2.36
N LYS A 98 -6.74 7.89 -2.62
CA LYS A 98 -7.39 8.16 -3.92
C LYS A 98 -6.79 9.38 -4.59
N ASN A 99 -6.25 9.18 -5.79
CA ASN A 99 -5.89 10.26 -6.68
C ASN A 99 -7.10 10.59 -7.57
N LYS A 100 -7.60 11.82 -7.49
CA LYS A 100 -8.69 12.33 -8.34
C LYS A 100 -8.20 13.17 -9.51
N ALA A 101 -6.90 13.48 -9.56
CA ALA A 101 -6.32 14.15 -10.70
C ALA A 101 -6.25 13.18 -11.88
N GLY A 102 -6.58 13.67 -13.08
CA GLY A 102 -6.44 12.91 -14.31
C GLY A 102 -5.09 13.14 -14.97
N GLY A 103 -4.62 12.14 -15.72
CA GLY A 103 -3.41 12.22 -16.53
C GLY A 103 -2.32 11.25 -16.09
N GLN A 104 -1.49 10.83 -17.05
CA GLN A 104 -0.32 10.00 -16.81
C GLN A 104 0.58 10.68 -15.76
N ASN A 105 1.26 9.88 -14.93
CA ASN A 105 2.18 10.36 -13.89
C ASN A 105 1.52 11.08 -12.70
N THR A 106 0.19 11.12 -12.62
CA THR A 106 -0.50 11.48 -11.38
C THR A 106 -0.50 10.29 -10.42
N SER A 107 -0.49 10.54 -9.10
CA SER A 107 -0.33 9.47 -8.11
C SER A 107 -0.86 9.83 -6.74
N VAL A 108 -1.13 8.79 -5.95
CA VAL A 108 -1.04 8.88 -4.49
C VAL A 108 0.29 8.28 -4.04
N PHE A 109 0.79 8.73 -2.90
CA PHE A 109 2.01 8.22 -2.33
C PHE A 109 1.94 8.16 -0.81
N VAL A 110 2.75 7.25 -0.25
CA VAL A 110 3.08 7.21 1.18
C VAL A 110 4.54 7.57 1.29
N ASP A 111 4.82 8.64 2.02
CA ASP A 111 6.16 9.18 2.21
C ASP A 111 6.68 8.82 3.61
N PHE A 112 7.92 8.33 3.66
CA PHE A 112 8.60 7.91 4.88
C PHE A 112 9.71 8.90 5.20
N TYR A 113 9.55 9.59 6.32
CA TYR A 113 10.48 10.59 6.82
C TYR A 113 11.43 9.97 7.85
N GLN A 114 12.71 10.38 7.81
CA GLN A 114 13.68 10.08 8.86
C GLN A 114 13.93 11.32 9.76
N THR A 115 13.45 12.49 9.34
CA THR A 115 13.44 13.79 10.04
C THR A 115 12.27 14.61 9.47
N ASP A 116 11.94 15.76 10.04
CA ASP A 116 10.76 16.53 9.62
C ASP A 116 10.90 17.25 8.25
N ASN A 117 12.07 17.24 7.64
CA ASN A 117 12.35 18.11 6.48
C ASN A 117 11.95 17.48 5.15
N ILE A 118 12.46 16.27 4.86
CA ILE A 118 12.36 15.65 3.54
C ILE A 118 12.11 14.15 3.68
N PRO A 119 11.15 13.59 2.91
CA PRO A 119 10.93 12.16 2.88
C PRO A 119 12.14 11.44 2.27
N ARG A 120 12.57 10.36 2.91
CA ARG A 120 13.76 9.60 2.50
C ARG A 120 13.42 8.35 1.69
N ALA A 121 12.20 7.85 1.83
CA ALA A 121 11.66 6.77 1.02
C ALA A 121 10.19 7.01 0.71
N SER A 122 9.68 6.38 -0.34
CA SER A 122 8.25 6.43 -0.67
C SER A 122 7.76 5.19 -1.39
N MET A 123 6.47 4.95 -1.24
CA MET A 123 5.72 4.07 -2.12
C MET A 123 4.74 4.90 -2.94
N TRP A 124 4.86 4.84 -4.25
CA TRP A 124 4.05 5.61 -5.21
C TRP A 124 3.13 4.68 -5.99
N MET A 125 1.84 5.01 -6.04
CA MET A 125 0.85 4.34 -6.87
C MET A 125 0.52 5.29 -8.04
N ARG A 126 1.18 5.08 -9.19
CA ARG A 126 1.16 6.02 -10.32
C ARG A 126 0.24 5.54 -11.44
N ASP A 127 -0.39 6.50 -12.11
CA ASP A 127 -1.00 6.31 -13.42
C ASP A 127 0.09 5.96 -14.46
N ALA A 128 -0.01 4.78 -15.06
CA ALA A 128 0.90 4.28 -16.08
C ALA A 128 0.45 4.60 -17.52
N GLY A 129 -0.66 5.33 -17.68
CA GLY A 129 -1.36 5.56 -18.94
C GLY A 129 -2.31 4.42 -19.27
N ASN A 130 -3.17 4.64 -20.28
CA ASN A 130 -4.08 3.63 -20.84
C ASN A 130 -4.93 2.91 -19.77
N ASN A 131 -5.48 3.68 -18.82
CA ASN A 131 -6.29 3.16 -17.71
C ASN A 131 -5.57 2.09 -16.86
N SER A 132 -4.25 2.19 -16.75
CA SER A 132 -3.41 1.26 -16.00
C SER A 132 -2.62 1.96 -14.90
N THR A 133 -2.15 1.18 -13.93
CA THR A 133 -1.38 1.69 -12.79
C THR A 133 -0.09 0.90 -12.61
N GLN A 134 0.87 1.53 -11.94
CA GLN A 134 2.12 0.90 -11.54
C GLN A 134 2.46 1.29 -10.10
N ILE A 135 3.24 0.45 -9.44
CA ILE A 135 3.73 0.69 -8.09
C ILE A 135 5.23 0.94 -8.19
N GLU A 136 5.69 2.04 -7.61
CA GLU A 136 7.11 2.39 -7.54
C GLU A 136 7.54 2.55 -6.08
N PHE A 137 8.70 2.00 -5.77
CA PHE A 137 9.39 2.20 -4.50
C PHE A 137 10.57 3.10 -4.77
N LEU A 138 10.60 4.23 -4.06
CA LEU A 138 11.64 5.23 -4.16
C LEU A 138 12.46 5.21 -2.89
N ASN A 139 13.77 5.35 -3.03
CA ASN A 139 14.67 5.47 -1.91
C ASN A 139 15.72 6.53 -2.18
N THR A 140 16.17 7.20 -1.13
CA THR A 140 17.29 8.13 -1.21
C THR A 140 18.61 7.34 -1.15
N PRO A 141 19.59 7.61 -2.04
CA PRO A 141 20.90 6.98 -1.96
C PRO A 141 21.61 7.26 -0.62
N GLU A 142 22.42 6.31 -0.18
CA GLU A 142 23.30 6.48 0.96
C GLU A 142 24.28 7.65 0.72
N GLY A 143 24.54 8.45 1.76
CA GLY A 143 25.42 9.62 1.67
C GLY A 143 24.80 10.83 0.96
N ALA A 144 23.55 10.77 0.50
CA ALA A 144 22.91 11.90 -0.15
C ALA A 144 22.59 13.03 0.85
N ASN A 145 22.61 14.27 0.36
CA ASN A 145 22.35 15.47 1.15
C ASN A 145 20.98 15.38 1.88
N TRP A 146 20.95 15.86 3.12
CA TRP A 146 19.76 15.89 3.98
C TRP A 146 18.77 16.99 3.58
N ASP A 147 19.24 18.05 2.93
CA ASP A 147 18.44 19.22 2.56
C ASP A 147 17.88 19.16 1.12
N ILE A 148 18.10 18.06 0.42
CA ILE A 148 17.66 17.88 -0.97
C ILE A 148 16.88 16.56 -1.08
N ASP A 149 15.73 16.61 -1.77
CA ASP A 149 15.02 15.41 -2.17
C ASP A 149 15.77 14.73 -3.31
N SER A 150 16.52 13.70 -2.95
CA SER A 150 17.31 12.87 -3.86
C SER A 150 16.73 11.46 -4.01
N ARG A 151 15.44 11.27 -3.72
CA ARG A 151 14.76 9.97 -3.90
C ARG A 151 14.81 9.55 -5.37
N GLN A 152 15.05 8.27 -5.60
CA GLN A 152 15.09 7.67 -6.93
C GLN A 152 14.28 6.39 -6.92
N THR A 153 13.61 6.06 -8.03
CA THR A 153 12.94 4.75 -8.18
C THR A 153 13.99 3.65 -8.12
N VAL A 154 13.86 2.78 -7.10
CA VAL A 154 14.76 1.64 -6.88
C VAL A 154 14.11 0.32 -7.28
N PHE A 155 12.77 0.26 -7.25
CA PHE A 155 11.99 -0.91 -7.65
C PHE A 155 10.64 -0.49 -8.23
N LYS A 156 10.18 -1.18 -9.28
CA LYS A 156 8.91 -0.91 -9.96
C LYS A 156 8.19 -2.21 -10.29
N ILE A 157 6.87 -2.21 -10.07
CA ILE A 157 5.93 -3.23 -10.53
C ILE A 157 5.00 -2.58 -11.55
N THR A 158 5.01 -3.06 -12.80
CA THR A 158 4.11 -2.54 -13.84
C THR A 158 2.72 -3.18 -13.75
N SER A 159 1.75 -2.60 -14.47
CA SER A 159 0.41 -3.19 -14.64
C SER A 159 0.44 -4.63 -15.16
N SER A 160 1.38 -4.96 -16.04
CA SER A 160 1.59 -6.33 -16.56
C SER A 160 2.28 -7.30 -15.57
N GLY A 161 2.61 -6.86 -14.35
CA GLY A 161 3.34 -7.67 -13.37
C GLY A 161 4.84 -7.79 -13.62
N ASN A 162 5.41 -7.00 -14.53
CA ASN A 162 6.86 -6.97 -14.73
C ASN A 162 7.53 -6.29 -13.54
N LEU A 163 8.66 -6.85 -13.13
CA LEU A 163 9.49 -6.32 -12.06
C LEU A 163 10.72 -5.65 -12.66
N TRP A 164 10.95 -4.40 -12.27
CA TRP A 164 12.15 -3.65 -12.57
C TRP A 164 12.85 -3.27 -11.28
N SER A 165 14.18 -3.37 -11.26
CA SER A 165 15.01 -2.88 -10.17
C SER A 165 16.09 -1.96 -10.72
N LYS A 166 16.53 -0.99 -9.93
CA LYS A 166 17.61 -0.11 -10.36
C LYS A 166 18.94 -0.85 -10.58
N ALA A 167 19.16 -1.95 -9.86
CA ALA A 167 20.38 -2.76 -9.99
C ALA A 167 20.40 -3.60 -11.28
N PHE A 168 19.27 -4.15 -11.71
CA PHE A 168 19.20 -5.11 -12.82
C PHE A 168 18.36 -4.63 -14.01
N GLY A 169 17.78 -3.43 -13.99
CA GLY A 169 16.76 -3.11 -14.99
C GLY A 169 15.57 -4.07 -14.89
N TRP A 170 15.09 -4.60 -16.02
CA TRP A 170 14.02 -5.60 -16.02
C TRP A 170 14.54 -6.96 -15.54
N LEU A 171 13.90 -7.53 -14.52
CA LEU A 171 14.35 -8.80 -13.93
C LEU A 171 14.36 -9.95 -14.95
N HIS A 172 13.47 -9.95 -15.94
CA HIS A 172 13.43 -11.01 -16.96
C HIS A 172 14.62 -10.99 -17.92
N ASP A 173 15.43 -9.92 -17.94
CA ASP A 173 16.68 -9.87 -18.71
C ASP A 173 17.84 -10.55 -17.96
N TYR A 174 17.70 -10.76 -16.63
CA TYR A 174 18.76 -11.28 -15.76
C TYR A 174 18.42 -12.62 -15.11
N PHE A 175 17.13 -12.95 -14.96
CA PHE A 175 16.67 -14.17 -14.29
C PHE A 175 15.88 -15.07 -15.25
N MET A 176 16.23 -16.36 -15.29
CA MET A 176 15.54 -17.36 -16.11
C MET A 176 14.28 -17.88 -15.40
N LYS A 177 13.23 -18.17 -16.17
CA LYS A 177 12.04 -18.88 -15.66
C LYS A 177 12.32 -20.38 -15.62
N ARG A 178 11.60 -21.11 -14.76
CA ARG A 178 11.66 -22.59 -14.73
C ARG A 178 11.41 -23.21 -16.11
N SER A 179 10.49 -22.62 -16.90
CA SER A 179 10.19 -23.07 -18.26
C SER A 179 11.39 -22.98 -19.20
N ASP A 180 12.35 -22.09 -18.93
CA ASP A 180 13.52 -21.87 -19.78
C ASP A 180 14.59 -22.95 -19.59
N PHE A 181 14.45 -23.77 -18.53
CA PHE A 181 15.19 -25.01 -18.31
C PHE A 181 14.33 -26.22 -18.67
N ILE A 182 14.47 -26.71 -19.89
CA ILE A 182 13.69 -27.84 -20.41
C ILE A 182 14.52 -29.11 -20.28
N HIS A 183 13.88 -30.24 -19.97
CA HIS A 183 14.51 -31.55 -20.12
C HIS A 183 13.64 -32.49 -20.96
N THR A 184 14.29 -33.31 -21.79
CA THR A 184 13.67 -34.35 -22.61
C THR A 184 14.33 -35.68 -22.30
N TRP A 185 13.53 -36.71 -22.01
CA TRP A 185 14.01 -38.07 -21.77
C TRP A 185 13.80 -38.95 -22.99
N TYR A 186 14.87 -39.59 -23.46
CA TYR A 186 14.89 -40.53 -24.57
C TYR A 186 15.19 -41.94 -24.05
N PRO A 187 14.16 -42.73 -23.66
CA PRO A 187 14.37 -44.02 -23.00
C PRO A 187 15.06 -45.06 -23.88
N ASN A 188 14.79 -45.03 -25.19
CA ASN A 188 15.31 -46.01 -26.16
C ASN A 188 16.59 -45.54 -26.86
N HIS A 189 17.15 -44.38 -26.48
CA HIS A 189 18.38 -43.86 -27.08
C HIS A 189 19.58 -44.29 -26.24
N TYR A 190 20.27 -45.33 -26.72
CA TYR A 190 21.28 -46.09 -25.97
C TYR A 190 20.71 -46.64 -24.65
N ASN A 191 21.48 -46.62 -23.55
CA ASN A 191 21.03 -47.04 -22.23
C ASN A 191 20.33 -45.89 -21.48
N GLY A 192 19.46 -45.18 -22.21
CA GLY A 192 18.74 -43.99 -21.75
C GLY A 192 19.56 -42.70 -21.87
N THR A 193 18.94 -41.66 -22.42
CA THR A 193 19.56 -40.35 -22.63
C THR A 193 18.65 -39.21 -22.19
N THR A 194 19.17 -38.26 -21.43
CA THR A 194 18.48 -37.01 -21.09
C THR A 194 19.14 -35.83 -21.81
N VAL A 195 18.33 -34.96 -22.40
CA VAL A 195 18.77 -33.66 -22.93
C VAL A 195 18.20 -32.56 -22.06
N TYR A 196 19.05 -31.68 -21.55
CA TYR A 196 18.68 -30.44 -20.87
C TYR A 196 18.96 -29.27 -21.81
N LYS A 197 18.04 -28.30 -21.87
CA LYS A 197 18.17 -27.07 -22.66
C LYS A 197 17.97 -25.87 -21.77
N ILE A 198 18.90 -24.92 -21.84
CA ILE A 198 18.88 -23.65 -21.12
C ILE A 198 18.72 -22.55 -22.16
N ARG A 199 17.46 -22.19 -22.46
CA ARG A 199 17.11 -21.29 -23.58
C ARG A 199 17.76 -19.93 -23.49
N HIS A 200 17.76 -19.33 -22.30
CA HIS A 200 18.33 -18.01 -22.08
C HIS A 200 19.84 -17.92 -22.38
N LEU A 201 20.57 -19.04 -22.29
CA LEU A 201 22.00 -19.10 -22.58
C LEU A 201 22.31 -19.74 -23.94
N ASN A 202 21.29 -20.16 -24.69
CA ASN A 202 21.44 -21.00 -25.88
C ASN A 202 22.36 -22.21 -25.62
N LEU A 203 22.20 -22.85 -24.45
CA LEU A 203 23.03 -23.97 -24.01
C LEU A 203 22.21 -25.26 -24.01
N MET A 204 22.80 -26.34 -24.50
CA MET A 204 22.25 -27.69 -24.40
C MET A 204 23.25 -28.62 -23.72
N ILE A 205 22.73 -29.53 -22.91
CA ILE A 205 23.50 -30.53 -22.17
C ILE A 205 22.87 -31.89 -22.43
N THR A 206 23.63 -32.82 -22.99
CA THR A 206 23.18 -34.20 -23.20
C THR A 206 23.91 -35.12 -22.23
N VAL A 207 23.15 -35.91 -21.47
CA VAL A 207 23.67 -36.97 -20.60
C VAL A 207 23.24 -38.31 -21.16
N MET A 208 24.21 -39.16 -21.52
CA MET A 208 23.97 -40.47 -22.15
C MET A 208 24.70 -41.57 -21.41
N TYR A 209 24.18 -42.78 -21.50
CA TYR A 209 24.87 -43.98 -21.07
C TYR A 209 25.05 -44.93 -22.25
N ALA A 210 26.30 -45.32 -22.51
CA ALA A 210 26.66 -46.15 -23.66
C ALA A 210 27.88 -47.03 -23.35
N THR A 211 28.48 -47.61 -24.39
CA THR A 211 29.76 -48.31 -24.30
C THR A 211 30.84 -47.59 -25.12
N GLY A 212 32.12 -47.75 -24.74
CA GLY A 212 33.27 -47.05 -25.30
C GLY A 212 33.71 -47.52 -26.70
N ASP A 213 34.84 -46.96 -27.17
CA ASP A 213 35.50 -47.25 -28.45
C ASP A 213 34.63 -47.12 -29.71
N LYS A 214 33.69 -46.17 -29.70
CA LYS A 214 32.78 -45.96 -30.83
C LYS A 214 32.34 -44.51 -30.95
N GLU A 215 31.68 -44.23 -32.06
CA GLU A 215 30.96 -42.99 -32.23
C GLU A 215 29.52 -43.16 -31.78
N LEU A 216 29.04 -42.19 -31.01
CA LEU A 216 27.68 -42.08 -30.55
C LEU A 216 26.99 -40.94 -31.29
N ILE A 217 25.72 -41.14 -31.60
CA ILE A 217 24.85 -40.13 -32.22
C ILE A 217 24.05 -39.48 -31.07
N LEU A 218 24.07 -38.16 -30.96
CA LEU A 218 23.26 -37.47 -29.97
C LEU A 218 21.78 -37.50 -30.41
N PRO A 219 20.82 -37.48 -29.47
CA PRO A 219 19.40 -37.48 -29.85
C PRO A 219 18.95 -36.14 -30.47
N GLU A 220 19.70 -35.05 -30.22
CA GLU A 220 19.39 -33.70 -30.68
C GLU A 220 20.65 -32.97 -31.17
N ILE A 221 20.52 -32.20 -32.26
CA ILE A 221 21.64 -31.54 -32.98
C ILE A 221 22.03 -30.21 -32.32
N TYR A 222 23.32 -30.04 -32.01
CA TYR A 222 23.94 -28.77 -31.60
C TYR A 222 24.20 -27.85 -32.81
N ASP A 223 24.03 -26.53 -32.65
CA ASP A 223 24.11 -25.55 -33.76
C ASP A 223 25.53 -24.97 -33.95
N GLY A 224 26.53 -25.51 -33.25
CA GLY A 224 27.90 -25.01 -33.30
C GLY A 224 28.88 -25.94 -32.58
N HIS A 225 29.90 -25.36 -31.95
CA HIS A 225 30.87 -26.12 -31.18
C HIS A 225 30.25 -26.72 -29.90
N PHE A 226 30.66 -27.93 -29.55
CA PHE A 226 30.29 -28.62 -28.33
C PHE A 226 31.48 -29.42 -27.78
N GLY A 227 31.54 -29.59 -26.47
CA GLY A 227 32.53 -30.42 -25.77
C GLY A 227 31.94 -31.78 -25.39
N VAL A 228 32.81 -32.79 -25.29
CA VAL A 228 32.43 -34.17 -24.97
C VAL A 228 33.34 -34.68 -23.84
N TRP A 229 32.72 -35.18 -22.77
CA TRP A 229 33.40 -35.87 -21.68
C TRP A 229 32.77 -37.24 -21.49
N ALA A 230 33.60 -38.28 -21.41
CA ALA A 230 33.15 -39.61 -21.06
C ALA A 230 33.96 -40.13 -19.87
N THR A 231 33.26 -40.69 -18.88
CA THR A 231 33.87 -41.38 -17.74
C THR A 231 33.45 -42.85 -17.76
N ASP A 232 34.39 -43.72 -17.38
CA ASP A 232 34.10 -45.12 -17.09
C ASP A 232 33.12 -45.21 -15.90
N ARG A 233 32.19 -46.18 -15.95
CA ARG A 233 31.24 -46.52 -14.88
C ARG A 233 31.62 -47.82 -14.13
N GLY A 234 32.72 -48.49 -14.48
CA GLY A 234 33.17 -49.77 -13.91
C GLY A 234 34.36 -49.66 -12.94
N THR A 235 34.80 -50.82 -12.41
CA THR A 235 35.88 -50.95 -11.42
C THR A 235 37.29 -51.13 -12.02
N GLY A 236 37.42 -51.09 -13.36
CA GLY A 236 38.70 -51.27 -14.06
C GLY A 236 39.40 -49.94 -14.38
N LYS A 237 40.74 -49.93 -14.38
CA LYS A 237 41.51 -48.78 -14.87
C LYS A 237 41.64 -48.85 -16.39
N ILE A 238 40.71 -48.23 -17.11
CA ILE A 238 40.72 -48.17 -18.57
C ILE A 238 41.04 -46.73 -19.00
N SER A 239 41.99 -46.57 -19.93
CA SER A 239 42.31 -45.25 -20.48
C SER A 239 41.19 -44.80 -21.42
N VAL A 240 40.33 -43.89 -20.99
CA VAL A 240 39.35 -43.18 -21.84
C VAL A 240 40.02 -42.01 -22.57
N ASN A 241 41.07 -42.28 -23.34
CA ASN A 241 41.72 -41.24 -24.14
C ASN A 241 41.06 -41.17 -25.52
N SER A 242 40.81 -39.94 -26.01
CA SER A 242 40.17 -39.62 -27.32
C SER A 242 38.64 -39.41 -27.31
N ASN A 243 38.13 -38.59 -26.39
CA ASN A 243 36.76 -38.05 -26.50
C ASN A 243 36.78 -36.76 -27.32
N TYR A 244 36.09 -36.70 -28.45
CA TYR A 244 36.05 -35.49 -29.26
C TYR A 244 34.77 -35.39 -30.13
N PRO A 245 34.34 -34.17 -30.49
CA PRO A 245 33.30 -33.93 -31.48
C PRO A 245 33.69 -34.48 -32.86
N VAL A 246 32.78 -35.19 -33.53
CA VAL A 246 33.02 -35.69 -34.90
C VAL A 246 32.29 -34.83 -35.94
N GLY A 247 31.18 -34.19 -35.57
CA GLY A 247 30.29 -33.44 -36.48
C GLY A 247 29.04 -34.24 -36.86
N ASN A 248 28.08 -33.63 -37.56
CA ASN A 248 26.79 -34.25 -37.89
C ASN A 248 26.11 -34.95 -36.70
N ASN A 249 26.11 -34.27 -35.55
CA ASN A 249 25.51 -34.76 -34.32
C ASN A 249 26.15 -36.01 -33.70
N ARG A 250 27.44 -36.25 -34.00
CA ARG A 250 28.19 -37.41 -33.52
C ARG A 250 29.35 -37.01 -32.62
N VAL A 251 29.63 -37.89 -31.66
CA VAL A 251 30.72 -37.76 -30.70
C VAL A 251 31.52 -39.05 -30.67
N ARG A 252 32.85 -38.96 -30.66
CA ARG A 252 33.72 -40.11 -30.41
C ARG A 252 33.91 -40.23 -28.90
N VAL A 253 33.74 -41.45 -28.39
CA VAL A 253 34.13 -41.80 -27.02
C VAL A 253 35.24 -42.86 -27.06
N GLY A 254 36.30 -42.64 -26.29
CA GLY A 254 37.44 -43.55 -26.18
C GLY A 254 37.16 -44.75 -25.25
N GLY A 255 38.21 -45.47 -24.88
CA GLY A 255 38.13 -46.66 -24.00
C GLY A 255 38.06 -47.98 -24.78
N ARG A 256 37.59 -49.06 -24.13
CA ARG A 256 37.38 -50.39 -24.74
C ARG A 256 35.91 -50.53 -25.15
N GLY A 257 35.63 -51.32 -26.19
CA GLY A 257 34.29 -51.48 -26.76
C GLY A 257 33.19 -51.98 -25.82
N ASP A 258 33.57 -52.61 -24.70
CA ASP A 258 32.70 -53.13 -23.64
C ASP A 258 32.70 -52.27 -22.36
N THR A 259 33.51 -51.21 -22.30
CA THR A 259 33.53 -50.29 -21.15
C THR A 259 32.21 -49.52 -21.10
N ALA A 260 31.47 -49.65 -20.00
CA ALA A 260 30.28 -48.84 -19.77
C ALA A 260 30.69 -47.39 -19.48
N VAL A 261 30.21 -46.43 -20.27
CA VAL A 261 30.56 -45.02 -20.13
C VAL A 261 29.34 -44.15 -19.83
N ALA A 262 29.54 -43.14 -18.98
CA ALA A 262 28.64 -41.99 -18.86
C ALA A 262 29.22 -40.86 -19.71
N VAL A 263 28.40 -40.33 -20.62
CA VAL A 263 28.82 -39.30 -21.59
C VAL A 263 28.05 -38.03 -21.30
N LEU A 264 28.79 -36.94 -21.08
CA LEU A 264 28.30 -35.59 -20.93
C LEU A 264 28.73 -34.78 -22.15
N VAL A 265 27.75 -34.22 -22.86
CA VAL A 265 27.99 -33.31 -23.98
C VAL A 265 27.41 -31.96 -23.63
N ILE A 266 28.18 -30.89 -23.81
CA ILE A 266 27.75 -29.51 -23.54
C ILE A 266 28.10 -28.66 -24.74
N GLY A 267 27.15 -27.85 -25.23
CA GLY A 267 27.40 -27.00 -26.38
C GLY A 267 26.27 -26.05 -26.70
N TYR A 268 26.48 -25.29 -27.77
CA TYR A 268 25.53 -24.27 -28.20
C TYR A 268 24.33 -24.87 -28.96
N LYS A 269 23.14 -24.40 -28.62
CA LYS A 269 21.90 -24.68 -29.33
C LYS A 269 21.03 -23.43 -29.30
N ASN A 270 20.55 -22.99 -30.45
CA ASN A 270 19.50 -21.98 -30.54
C ASN A 270 18.16 -22.66 -30.21
N VAL A 271 17.61 -22.39 -29.03
CA VAL A 271 16.42 -23.06 -28.46
C VAL A 271 15.39 -22.09 -27.91
#